data_AF-A0A353D210-F1
#
_entry.id   AF-A0A353D210-F1
#
_cell.length_a   1.000
_cell.length_b   1.000
_cell.length_c   1.000
_cell.angle_alpha   90.00
_cell.angle_beta   90.00
_cell.angle_gamma   90.00
#
_symmetry.space_group_name_H-M   'P 1'
#
loop_
_entity.id
_entity.type
_entity.pdbx_description
1 polymer ?
#
loop_
_entity_poly.entity_id
_entity_poly.type
_entity_poly.pdbx_seq_one_letter_code
_entity_poly.pdbx_strand_id
1 'polypeptide(L)' 'MGVGGIGIWQLVIVLVIVLLLFGGKKLRNLGGDLGAGIRGFKKSMNDEANAKPESLEQKPSGEVIDAEVTEDHKDKV' A
#
# COMPACT_ATOMS: atom_id res chain seq x y z
N MET A 1 6.35 9.53 -37.77
CA MET A 1 6.55 10.17 -36.46
C MET A 1 5.52 9.62 -35.50
N GLY A 2 5.87 8.58 -34.74
CA GLY A 2 4.97 7.93 -33.80
C GLY A 2 5.72 7.59 -32.53
N VAL A 3 5.03 7.63 -31.40
CA VAL A 3 5.48 7.35 -30.02
C VAL A 3 5.99 5.90 -29.78
N GLY A 4 6.37 5.16 -30.83
CA GLY A 4 6.87 3.79 -30.76
C GLY A 4 8.38 3.67 -30.49
N GLY A 5 9.06 4.76 -30.14
CA GLY A 5 10.50 4.80 -29.87
C GLY A 5 10.89 4.82 -28.40
N ILE A 6 9.93 4.89 -27.47
CA ILE A 6 10.22 4.83 -26.03
C ILE A 6 10.35 3.36 -25.66
N GLY A 7 11.56 2.83 -25.83
CA GLY A 7 11.91 1.49 -25.38
C GLY A 7 11.82 1.38 -23.86
N ILE A 8 11.69 0.14 -23.38
CA ILE A 8 11.64 -0.19 -21.94
C ILE A 8 12.86 0.41 -21.21
N TRP A 9 14.03 0.44 -21.86
CA TRP A 9 15.26 1.06 -21.34
C TRP A 9 15.12 2.55 -21.07
N GLN A 10 14.41 3.28 -21.94
CA GLN A 10 14.14 4.71 -21.77
C GLN A 10 13.14 4.97 -20.63
N LEU A 11 12.17 4.08 -20.40
CA LEU A 11 11.27 4.21 -19.25
C LEU A 11 12.00 3.98 -17.93
N VAL A 12 12.94 3.02 -17.88
CA VAL A 12 13.73 2.74 -16.67
C VAL A 12 14.64 3.94 -16.32
N ILE A 13 15.32 4.54 -17.29
CA ILE A 13 16.18 5.72 -17.01
C ILE A 13 15.34 6.92 -16.52
N VAL A 14 14.16 7.14 -17.09
CA VAL A 14 13.23 8.20 -16.63
C VAL A 14 12.75 7.91 -15.21
N LEU A 15 12.39 6.65 -14.90
CA LEU A 15 11.97 6.25 -13.56
C LEU A 15 13.07 6.52 -12.53
N VAL A 16 14.34 6.22 -12.84
CA VAL A 16 15.47 6.49 -11.96
C VAL A 16 15.61 7.99 -11.69
N ILE A 17 15.47 8.84 -12.70
CA ILE A 17 15.52 10.31 -12.52
C ILE A 17 14.40 10.78 -11.60
N VAL A 18 13.16 10.31 -11.83
CA VAL A 18 12.01 10.65 -10.97
C VAL A 18 12.26 10.20 -9.53
N LEU A 19 12.80 8.99 -9.32
CA LEU A 19 13.14 8.49 -7.99
C LEU A 19 14.21 9.34 -7.28
N LEU A 20 15.18 9.87 -8.02
CA LEU A 20 16.21 10.77 -7.46
C LEU A 20 15.64 12.14 -7.10
N LEU A 21 14.74 12.69 -7.93
CA LEU A 21 14.11 14.00 -7.67
C LEU A 21 13.15 13.97 -6.49
N PHE A 22 12.28 12.96 -6.44
CA PHE A 22 11.27 12.85 -5.38
C PHE A 22 11.80 12.15 -4.12
N GLY A 23 12.87 11.36 -4.27
CA GLY A 23 13.41 10.49 -3.23
C GLY A 23 12.54 9.26 -2.97
N GLY A 24 13.16 8.15 -2.57
CA GLY A 24 12.44 6.90 -2.28
C GLY A 24 11.43 7.01 -1.13
N LYS A 25 11.62 7.94 -0.18
CA LYS A 25 10.74 8.12 0.99
C LYS A 25 9.36 8.65 0.62
N LYS A 26 9.28 9.65 -0.28
CA LYS A 26 7.98 10.18 -0.75
C LYS A 26 7.26 9.17 -1.63
N LEU A 27 7.99 8.49 -2.52
CA LEU A 27 7.38 7.49 -3.39
C LEU A 27 6.90 6.26 -2.61
N ARG A 28 7.59 5.85 -1.53
CA ARG A 28 7.14 4.75 -0.66
C ARG A 28 5.92 5.13 0.17
N ASN A 29 5.88 6.34 0.72
CA ASN A 29 4.71 6.80 1.47
C ASN A 29 3.47 6.87 0.56
N LEU A 30 3.58 7.55 -0.60
CA LEU A 30 2.47 7.69 -1.53
C LEU A 30 2.13 6.37 -2.24
N GLY A 31 3.13 5.57 -2.56
CA GLY A 31 2.97 4.25 -3.18
C GLY A 31 2.37 3.20 -2.25
N GLY A 32 2.53 3.35 -0.93
CA GLY A 32 1.85 2.50 0.06
C GLY A 32 0.34 2.70 0.01
N ASP A 33 -0.12 3.96 0.06
CA ASP A 33 -1.55 4.30 0.03
C ASP A 33 -2.19 3.94 -1.31
N LEU A 34 -1.53 4.29 -2.42
CA LEU A 34 -1.98 3.94 -3.77
C LEU A 34 -1.95 2.42 -3.99
N GLY A 35 -0.91 1.75 -3.49
CA GLY A 35 -0.74 0.30 -3.59
C GLY A 35 -1.81 -0.47 -2.83
N ALA A 36 -2.21 0.01 -1.64
CA ALA A 36 -3.30 -0.59 -0.89
C ALA A 36 -4.64 -0.51 -1.64
N GLY A 37 -4.95 0.66 -2.22
CA GLY A 37 -6.15 0.86 -3.04
C GLY A 37 -6.17 -0.02 -4.29
N ILE A 38 -5.07 -0.08 -5.03
CA ILE A 38 -4.94 -0.92 -6.23
C ILE A 38 -5.00 -2.41 -5.85
N ARG A 39 -4.43 -2.82 -4.72
CA ARG A 39 -4.46 -4.21 -4.25
C ARG A 39 -5.87 -4.66 -3.87
N GLY A 40 -6.65 -3.79 -3.22
CA GLY A 40 -8.07 -4.02 -2.96
C GLY A 40 -8.88 -4.15 -4.25
N PHE A 41 -8.69 -3.22 -5.20
CA PHE A 41 -9.34 -3.26 -6.50
C PHE A 41 -9.00 -4.54 -7.28
N LYS A 42 -7.73 -4.93 -7.32
CA LYS A 42 -7.30 -6.17 -7.98
C LYS A 42 -7.88 -7.42 -7.32
N LYS A 43 -7.99 -7.42 -5.98
CA LYS A 43 -8.58 -8.53 -5.22
C LYS A 43 -10.05 -8.67 -5.57
N SER A 44 -10.84 -7.60 -5.53
CA SER A 44 -12.26 -7.62 -5.91
C SER A 44 -12.47 -8.04 -7.37
N MET A 45 -11.68 -7.51 -8.31
CA MET A 45 -11.76 -7.94 -9.72
C MET A 45 -11.40 -9.42 -9.93
N ASN A 46 -10.50 -9.99 -9.12
CA ASN A 46 -10.18 -11.42 -9.19
C ASN A 46 -11.22 -12.29 -8.49
N ASP A 47 -11.84 -11.79 -7.41
CA ASP A 47 -12.89 -12.48 -6.66
C ASP A 47 -14.16 -12.65 -7.52
N GLU A 48 -14.53 -11.64 -8.32
CA GLU A 48 -15.60 -11.77 -9.32
C GLU A 48 -15.26 -12.73 -10.47
N ALA A 49 -13.97 -12.92 -10.77
CA ALA A 49 -13.50 -13.80 -11.85
C ALA A 49 -13.27 -15.27 -11.40
N ASN A 50 -13.18 -15.55 -10.10
CA ASN A 50 -12.94 -16.89 -9.58
C ASN A 50 -13.66 -17.10 -8.24
N ALA A 51 -14.90 -17.59 -8.29
CA ALA A 51 -15.61 -18.03 -7.10
C ALA A 51 -14.93 -19.28 -6.50
N LYS A 52 -13.93 -19.09 -5.63
CA LYS A 52 -13.43 -20.12 -4.72
C LYS A 52 -12.84 -19.50 -3.45
N PRO A 53 -13.31 -19.88 -2.25
CA PRO A 53 -12.82 -19.31 -1.01
C PRO A 53 -11.58 -20.10 -0.57
N GLU A 54 -10.43 -19.46 -0.39
CA GLU A 54 -9.48 -19.85 0.67
C GLU A 54 -8.35 -18.84 0.90
N SER A 55 -8.17 -18.57 2.20
CA SER A 55 -7.06 -18.01 2.97
C SER A 55 -6.04 -17.07 2.32
N LEU A 56 -5.90 -15.88 2.91
CA LEU A 56 -4.58 -15.32 3.24
C LEU A 56 -4.62 -14.74 4.67
N GLU A 57 -4.17 -15.57 5.59
CA GLU A 57 -3.75 -15.27 6.98
C GLU A 57 -2.85 -14.03 7.11
N GLN A 58 -3.26 -13.14 8.02
CA GLN A 58 -2.53 -12.53 9.14
C GLN A 58 -0.97 -12.53 9.15
N LYS A 59 -0.38 -11.35 9.36
CA LYS A 59 0.53 -11.16 10.51
C LYS A 59 0.53 -9.71 11.02
N PRO A 60 0.26 -9.47 12.32
CA PRO A 60 0.44 -8.19 12.97
C PRO A 60 1.93 -7.99 13.26
N SER A 61 2.46 -6.79 13.04
CA SER A 61 3.80 -6.43 13.51
C SER A 61 3.76 -4.99 13.97
N GLY A 62 3.72 -4.81 15.28
CA GLY A 62 3.72 -3.52 15.94
C GLY A 62 2.93 -3.52 17.25
N GLU A 63 3.18 -4.50 18.11
CA GLU A 63 2.90 -4.35 19.54
C GLU A 63 3.85 -3.27 20.07
N VAL A 64 3.35 -2.05 20.25
CA VAL A 64 3.91 -1.08 21.20
C VAL A 64 2.95 -1.01 22.36
N ILE A 65 3.48 -1.43 23.50
CA ILE A 65 2.82 -1.56 24.78
C ILE A 65 2.99 -0.19 25.44
N ASP A 66 2.05 0.71 25.25
CA ASP A 66 1.95 1.91 26.09
C ASP A 66 0.82 1.68 27.07
N ALA A 67 1.22 1.17 28.23
CA ALA A 67 0.40 1.11 29.42
C ALA A 67 0.13 2.52 29.92
N GLU A 68 -1.10 2.99 29.75
CA GLU A 68 -1.64 4.07 30.58
C GLU A 68 -2.95 3.59 31.21
N VAL A 69 -2.81 3.01 32.40
CA VAL A 69 -3.89 2.88 33.38
C VAL A 69 -3.96 4.22 34.11
N THR A 70 -5.02 4.98 33.83
CA THR A 70 -5.65 5.82 34.85
C THR A 70 -7.12 5.46 34.88
N GLU A 71 -7.45 4.56 35.79
CA GLU A 71 -8.76 4.42 36.42
C GLU A 71 -9.21 5.77 37.00
N ASP A 72 -10.44 6.19 36.72
CA ASP A 72 -11.39 6.77 37.69
C ASP A 72 -12.78 6.79 37.01
N HIS A 73 -13.55 5.70 37.09
CA HIS A 73 -14.57 5.40 38.09
C HIS A 73 -15.78 6.37 38.14
N LYS A 74 -16.93 5.79 37.79
CA LYS A 74 -18.24 5.92 38.47
C LYS A 74 -19.35 6.76 37.80
N ASP A 75 -20.37 5.99 37.36
CA ASP A 75 -21.84 6.16 37.42
C ASP A 75 -22.46 7.46 36.86
N LYS A 76 -23.33 7.46 35.84
CA LYS A 76 -24.59 6.71 35.63
C LYS A 76 -25.61 6.86 36.77
N VAL A 77 -26.39 7.95 36.76
CA VAL A 77 -27.86 8.00 36.93
C VAL A 77 -28.38 9.37 36.48
#